data_AF-A0A257RV51-F1
#
_entry.id   AF-A0A257RV51-F1
#
_cell.length_a   1.000
_cell.length_b   1.000
_cell.length_c   1.000
_cell.angle_alpha   90.00
_cell.angle_beta   90.00
_cell.angle_gamma   90.00
#
_symmetry.space_group_name_H-M   'P 1'
#
loop_
_entity.id
_entity.type
_entity.pdbx_description
1 polymer ?
#
loop_
_entity_poly.entity_id
_entity_poly.type
_entity_poly.pdbx_seq_one_letter_code
_entity_poly.pdbx_strand_id
1 'polypeptide(L)' 'MTQVQGSDAPTFATFPTFLGLDRRGRDAARVVAGIPLDLGVTNRAGTRSGPAAIRVASRMLAG' A
#
# COMPACT_ATOMS: atom_id res chain seq x y z
N MET A 1 -19.09 9.86 12.16
CA MET A 1 -19.26 9.86 10.70
C MET A 1 -17.97 10.36 10.08
N THR A 2 -16.97 9.49 9.93
CA THR A 2 -15.70 9.83 9.28
C THR A 2 -15.82 9.45 7.81
N GLN A 3 -15.98 10.44 6.95
CA GLN A 3 -15.89 10.24 5.51
C GLN A 3 -14.52 9.65 5.17
N VAL A 4 -14.51 8.48 4.54
CA VAL A 4 -13.36 8.03 3.74
C VAL A 4 -13.47 8.84 2.46
N GLN A 5 -12.82 9.99 2.41
CA GLN A 5 -12.72 10.76 1.18
C GLN A 5 -11.87 9.92 0.22
N GLY A 6 -12.49 9.39 -0.83
CA GLY A 6 -11.76 8.92 -2.00
C GLY A 6 -10.94 10.08 -2.55
N SER A 7 -9.68 9.83 -2.89
CA SER A 7 -8.81 10.91 -3.34
C SER A 7 -9.32 11.45 -4.67
N ASP A 8 -9.71 12.73 -4.73
CA ASP A 8 -9.95 13.46 -6.00
C ASP A 8 -8.70 13.50 -6.92
N ALA A 9 -7.56 13.01 -6.42
CA ALA A 9 -6.35 12.86 -7.21
C ALA A 9 -6.53 11.75 -8.27
N PRO A 10 -6.12 11.99 -9.53
CA PRO A 10 -6.13 10.95 -10.55
C PRO A 10 -5.22 9.78 -10.15
N THR A 11 -5.47 8.59 -10.68
CA THR A 11 -4.80 7.34 -10.28
C THR A 11 -3.28 7.35 -10.42
N PHE A 12 -2.73 8.15 -11.34
CA PHE A 12 -1.29 8.34 -11.48
C PHE A 12 -0.67 9.21 -10.36
N ALA A 13 -1.48 10.00 -9.67
CA ALA A 13 -1.11 10.91 -8.59
C ALA A 13 -1.59 10.44 -7.20
N THR A 14 -2.23 9.27 -7.11
CA THR A 14 -2.67 8.69 -5.83
C THR A 14 -1.50 8.58 -4.86
N PHE A 15 -1.77 8.92 -3.60
CA PHE A 15 -0.78 8.89 -2.52
C PHE A 15 -0.08 7.51 -2.44
N PRO A 16 1.25 7.43 -2.20
CA PRO A 16 2.02 6.19 -2.36
C PRO A 16 1.90 5.23 -1.17
N THR A 17 0.71 5.12 -0.59
CA THR A 17 0.35 4.14 0.44
C THR A 17 -0.50 3.03 -0.16
N PHE A 18 -0.82 2.00 0.63
CA PHE A 18 -1.72 0.94 0.18
C PHE A 18 -3.12 1.55 -0.01
N LEU A 19 -3.70 1.38 -1.21
CA LEU A 19 -4.98 1.95 -1.62
C LEU A 19 -5.07 3.49 -1.49
N GLY A 20 -3.94 4.20 -1.50
CA GLY A 20 -3.95 5.66 -1.33
C GLY A 20 -4.40 6.17 0.04
N LEU A 21 -4.48 5.29 1.05
CA LEU A 21 -4.94 5.65 2.40
C LEU A 21 -4.00 6.64 3.10
N ASP A 22 -4.55 7.70 3.67
CA ASP A 22 -3.79 8.71 4.43
C ASP A 22 -3.73 8.40 5.95
N ARG A 23 -4.58 7.48 6.45
CA ARG A 23 -4.70 7.23 7.90
C ARG A 23 -3.55 6.39 8.45
N ARG A 24 -2.72 7.00 9.33
CA ARG A 24 -1.57 6.37 10.01
C ARG A 24 -1.69 6.33 11.55
N GLY A 25 -2.91 6.49 12.08
CA GLY A 25 -3.18 6.51 13.52
C GLY A 25 -2.96 5.16 14.22
N ARG A 26 -2.66 5.19 15.52
CA ARG A 26 -2.51 3.98 16.36
C ARG A 26 -3.84 3.31 16.72
N ASP A 27 -4.95 4.01 16.53
CA ASP A 27 -6.34 3.56 16.72
C ASP A 27 -6.90 2.85 15.46
N ALA A 28 -6.03 2.29 14.63
CA ALA A 28 -6.42 1.60 13.42
C ALA A 28 -7.13 0.28 13.74
N ALA A 29 -8.37 0.13 13.28
CA ALA A 29 -9.09 -1.14 13.39
C ALA A 29 -8.40 -2.27 12.61
N ARG A 30 -7.69 -1.93 11.52
CA ARG A 30 -6.91 -2.85 10.69
C ARG A 30 -5.62 -2.18 10.24
N VAL A 31 -4.55 -2.96 10.14
CA VAL A 31 -3.23 -2.49 9.70
C VAL A 31 -2.73 -3.39 8.58
N VAL A 32 -2.26 -2.77 7.50
CA VAL A 32 -1.56 -3.45 6.40
C VAL A 32 -0.08 -3.07 6.48
N ALA A 33 0.75 -4.04 6.87
CA ALA A 33 2.19 -3.88 6.98
C ALA A 33 2.91 -4.71 5.90
N GLY A 34 3.96 -4.13 5.31
CA GLY A 34 4.83 -4.84 4.39
C GLY A 34 6.04 -5.39 5.11
N ILE A 35 6.41 -6.65 4.84
CA ILE A 35 7.66 -7.25 5.31
C ILE A 35 8.56 -7.47 4.09
N PRO A 36 9.52 -6.57 3.83
CA PRO A 36 10.40 -6.67 2.66
C PRO A 36 11.54 -7.66 2.93
N LEU A 37 11.23 -8.96 2.90
CA LEU A 37 12.19 -10.03 3.18
C LEU A 37 12.22 -11.04 2.05
N ASP A 38 13.43 -11.41 1.63
CA ASP A 38 13.69 -12.46 0.66
C ASP A 38 15.02 -13.20 0.93
N LEU A 39 15.59 -13.10 2.14
CA LEU A 39 16.91 -13.69 2.45
C LEU A 39 16.94 -15.22 2.37
N GLY A 40 15.79 -15.88 2.46
CA GLY A 40 15.66 -17.35 2.39
C GLY A 40 15.28 -17.90 1.01
N VAL A 41 15.21 -17.07 -0.04
CA VAL A 41 14.81 -17.55 -1.38
C VAL A 41 16.00 -18.22 -2.08
N THR A 42 15.79 -19.40 -2.68
CA THR A 42 16.87 -20.24 -3.26
C THR A 42 16.97 -20.16 -4.78
N ASN A 43 16.07 -19.44 -5.44
CA ASN A 43 16.06 -19.29 -6.90
C ASN A 43 16.15 -17.81 -7.28
N ARG A 44 15.01 -17.14 -7.46
CA ARG A 44 14.96 -15.73 -7.85
C ARG A 44 14.65 -14.84 -6.65
N ALA A 45 15.61 -14.00 -6.28
CA ALA A 45 15.44 -12.92 -5.31
C ALA A 45 14.60 -11.76 -5.88
N GLY A 46 14.18 -10.85 -5.00
CA GLY A 46 13.45 -9.63 -5.38
C GLY A 46 12.10 -9.44 -4.71
N THR A 47 11.58 -10.43 -3.97
CA THR A 47 10.30 -10.28 -3.25
C THR A 47 10.35 -9.22 -2.16
N ARG A 48 11.55 -8.80 -1.71
CA ARG A 48 11.74 -7.63 -0.83
C ARG A 48 11.15 -6.33 -1.42
N SER A 49 11.06 -6.22 -2.75
CA SER A 49 10.45 -5.08 -3.45
C SER A 49 8.93 -5.20 -3.56
N GLY A 50 8.36 -6.37 -3.27
CA GLY A 50 6.94 -6.68 -3.37
C GLY A 50 6.03 -5.72 -2.61
N PRO A 51 6.29 -5.39 -1.33
CA PRO A 51 5.45 -4.45 -0.59
C PRO A 51 5.32 -3.07 -1.24
N ALA A 52 6.39 -2.54 -1.83
CA ALA A 52 6.33 -1.27 -2.56
C ALA A 52 5.56 -1.42 -3.88
N ALA A 53 5.80 -2.51 -4.62
CA ALA A 53 5.10 -2.80 -5.87
C ALA A 53 3.58 -2.94 -5.66
N ILE A 54 3.15 -3.62 -4.59
CA ILE A 54 1.72 -3.77 -4.24
C ILE A 54 1.07 -2.40 -3.97
N ARG A 55 1.74 -1.48 -3.24
CA ARG A 55 1.21 -0.13 -3.00
C ARG A 55 0.97 0.61 -4.32
N VAL A 56 1.91 0.53 -5.27
CA VAL A 56 1.76 1.15 -6.60
C VAL A 56 0.62 0.51 -7.40
N ALA A 57 0.56 -0.83 -7.46
CA ALA A 57 -0.46 -1.55 -8.20
C ALA A 57 -1.87 -1.30 -7.64
N SER A 58 -1.99 -1.07 -6.33
CA SER A 58 -3.27 -0.86 -5.65
C SER A 58 -4.00 0.43 -6.02
N ARG A 59 -3.35 1.38 -6.71
CA ARG A 59 -3.92 2.69 -7.06
C ARG A 59 -5.16 2.61 -7.96
N MET A 60 -5.27 1.56 -8.78
CA MET A 60 -6.45 1.33 -9.63
C MET A 60 -7.65 0.79 -8.85
N LEU A 61 -7.45 0.41 -7.58
CA LEU A 61 -8.51 -0.02 -6.66
C LEU A 61 -8.89 1.09 -5.66
N ALA A 62 -8.13 2.19 -5.63
CA ALA A 62 -8.45 3.34 -4.81
C ALA A 62 -9.65 4.07 -5.45
N GLY A 63 -10.72 4.20 -4.68
CA GLY A 63 -11.93 4.95 -5.04
C GLY A 63 -11.98 6.24 -4.26
#